data_AF-A0AAD3TMD3-F1
#
_entry.id   AF-A0AAD3TMD3-F1
#
_cell.length_a   1.000
_cell.length_b   1.000
_cell.length_c   1.000
_cell.angle_alpha   90.00
_cell.angle_beta   90.00
_cell.angle_gamma   90.00
#
_symmetry.space_group_name_H-M   'P 1'
#
loop_
_entity.id
_entity.type
_entity.pdbx_description
1 polymer ?
#
loop_
_entity_poly.entity_id
_entity_poly.type
_entity_poly.pdbx_seq_one_letter_code
_entity_poly.pdbx_strand_id
1 'polypeptide(L)'
;MTILVTNLMGYQGPEICTGFLKDGKPIQLKEGQEIIVTTDYNIKRDEQMISMSYKKLPVDLKPRDTILCSDGTITLTVLSCNPDAGTVRCHRENTAMLGERKNVNLPGVVVDLPTLTEKDKEDILGWGVPNNIDIIALSFICKGSDLVNIRKIIGPHAKRI
;
A
#
# COMPACT_ATOMS: atom_id res chain seq x y z
N MET A 1 16.72 -34.10 -21.62
CA MET A 1 16.78 -32.71 -21.14
C MET A 1 15.71 -32.56 -20.09
N THR A 2 16.09 -32.67 -18.82
CA THR A 2 15.15 -32.54 -17.70
C THR A 2 14.91 -31.06 -17.45
N ILE A 3 13.69 -30.59 -17.71
CA ILE A 3 13.29 -29.23 -17.32
C ILE A 3 12.90 -29.32 -15.84
N LEU A 4 13.68 -28.67 -14.98
CA LEU A 4 13.30 -28.43 -13.59
C LEU A 4 12.31 -27.25 -13.60
N VAL A 5 11.06 -27.52 -13.25
CA VAL A 5 10.04 -26.48 -13.06
C VAL A 5 9.97 -26.23 -11.56
N THR A 6 10.21 -24.98 -11.15
CA THR A 6 10.12 -24.52 -9.76
C THR A 6 8.73 -23.94 -9.51
N ASN A 7 8.08 -24.35 -8.42
CA ASN A 7 6.76 -23.84 -8.03
C ASN A 7 6.92 -22.52 -7.28
N LEU A 8 6.59 -21.41 -7.95
CA LEU A 8 6.63 -20.05 -7.41
C LEU A 8 5.22 -19.59 -7.02
N MET A 9 5.07 -19.07 -5.80
CA MET A 9 3.85 -18.39 -5.36
C MET A 9 4.15 -16.92 -5.01
N GLY A 10 3.41 -15.99 -5.63
CA GLY A 10 3.56 -14.56 -5.41
C GLY A 10 2.38 -13.98 -4.63
N TYR A 11 2.69 -13.16 -3.64
CA TYR A 11 1.69 -12.49 -2.80
C TYR A 11 1.68 -10.98 -3.05
N GLN A 12 0.48 -10.41 -3.11
CA GLN A 12 0.31 -8.97 -3.33
C GLN A 12 0.74 -8.16 -2.10
N GLY A 13 0.55 -8.70 -0.90
CA GLY A 13 0.96 -8.03 0.35
C GLY A 13 0.11 -6.79 0.68
N PRO A 14 0.44 -6.09 1.78
CA PRO A 14 -0.31 -4.91 2.21
C PRO A 14 -0.01 -3.72 1.27
N GLU A 15 -1.03 -3.27 0.55
CA GLU A 15 -0.89 -2.12 -0.37
C GLU A 15 -1.61 -0.88 0.19
N ILE A 16 -0.98 0.28 0.06
CA ILE A 16 -1.67 1.54 0.29
C ILE A 16 -2.42 1.89 -1.00
N CYS A 17 -3.75 1.99 -0.91
CA CYS A 17 -4.59 2.35 -2.04
C CYS A 17 -5.42 3.59 -1.72
N THR A 18 -5.82 4.33 -2.75
CA THR A 18 -6.87 5.33 -2.63
C THR A 18 -8.23 4.68 -2.38
N GLY A 19 -9.17 5.45 -1.85
CA GLY A 19 -10.56 5.01 -1.66
C GLY A 19 -11.38 4.95 -2.95
N PHE A 20 -12.67 4.67 -2.77
CA PHE A 20 -13.68 4.76 -3.84
C PHE A 20 -14.05 6.21 -4.11
N LEU A 21 -14.28 6.58 -5.36
CA LEU A 21 -14.65 7.94 -5.71
C LEU A 21 -16.17 8.10 -5.72
N LYS A 22 -16.64 9.34 -5.59
CA LYS A 22 -18.08 9.62 -5.70
C LYS A 22 -18.58 9.18 -7.08
N ASP A 23 -19.64 8.39 -7.08
CA ASP A 23 -20.29 7.83 -8.27
C ASP A 23 -19.37 6.97 -9.16
N GLY A 24 -18.23 6.49 -8.64
CA GLY A 24 -17.26 5.69 -9.39
C GLY A 24 -16.58 6.44 -10.54
N LYS A 25 -16.72 7.76 -10.60
CA LYS A 25 -16.18 8.57 -11.71
C LYS A 25 -14.78 9.06 -11.37
N PRO A 26 -13.84 8.99 -12.33
CA PRO A 26 -12.53 9.61 -12.16
C PRO A 26 -12.67 11.12 -11.91
N ILE A 27 -11.89 11.64 -10.97
CA ILE A 27 -11.84 13.06 -10.64
C ILE A 27 -10.57 13.68 -11.22
N GLN A 28 -10.65 14.93 -11.68
CA GLN A 28 -9.49 15.66 -12.16
C GLN A 28 -8.84 16.42 -11.00
N LEU A 29 -7.60 16.08 -10.68
CA LEU A 29 -6.78 16.85 -9.76
C LEU A 29 -6.01 17.89 -10.56
N LYS A 30 -6.23 19.17 -10.26
CA LYS A 30 -5.53 20.29 -10.92
C LYS A 30 -4.30 20.72 -10.13
N GLU A 31 -3.19 20.95 -10.82
CA GLU A 31 -1.95 21.47 -10.26
C GLU A 31 -2.16 22.79 -9.48
N GLY A 32 -1.35 23.02 -8.45
CA GLY A 32 -1.36 24.25 -7.66
C GLY A 32 -2.48 24.33 -6.63
N GLN A 33 -3.43 23.39 -6.64
CA GLN A 33 -4.52 23.33 -5.68
C GLN A 33 -4.16 22.44 -4.48
N GLU A 34 -4.73 22.77 -3.33
CA GLU A 34 -4.63 21.92 -2.15
C GLU A 34 -5.62 20.76 -2.20
N ILE A 35 -5.27 19.65 -1.55
CA ILE A 35 -6.14 18.50 -1.34
C ILE A 35 -6.00 18.00 0.09
N ILE A 36 -7.09 17.50 0.66
CA ILE A 36 -7.07 16.83 1.95
C ILE A 36 -7.07 15.33 1.71
N VAL A 37 -6.11 14.63 2.31
CA VAL A 37 -6.06 13.18 2.38
C VAL A 37 -6.53 12.73 3.76
N THR A 38 -7.59 11.94 3.81
CA THR A 38 -8.13 11.37 5.06
C THR A 38 -7.87 9.88 5.15
N THR A 39 -7.77 9.35 6.37
CA THR A 39 -7.75 7.90 6.61
C THR A 39 -9.14 7.31 6.82
N ASP A 40 -10.18 8.14 6.91
CA ASP A 40 -11.56 7.68 7.05
C ASP A 40 -12.14 7.27 5.69
N TYR A 41 -12.54 6.00 5.58
CA TYR A 41 -13.12 5.45 4.36
C TYR A 41 -14.60 5.78 4.15
N ASN A 42 -15.27 6.34 5.15
CA ASN A 42 -16.70 6.64 5.08
C ASN A 42 -16.98 8.02 4.48
N ILE A 43 -15.95 8.86 4.31
CA ILE A 43 -16.11 10.23 3.80
C ILE A 43 -16.34 10.20 2.28
N LYS A 44 -17.28 11.04 1.81
CA LYS A 44 -17.48 11.28 0.37
C LYS A 44 -16.24 11.96 -0.20
N ARG A 45 -15.66 11.34 -1.22
CA ARG A 45 -14.43 11.84 -1.86
C ARG A 45 -14.77 12.57 -3.14
N ASP A 46 -14.17 13.72 -3.31
CA ASP A 46 -14.34 14.60 -4.45
C ASP A 46 -13.01 15.25 -4.83
N GLU A 47 -13.06 16.27 -5.67
CA GLU A 47 -11.86 17.00 -6.09
C GLU A 47 -11.12 17.67 -4.94
N GLN A 48 -11.69 17.86 -3.75
CA GLN A 48 -11.06 18.53 -2.61
C GLN A 48 -10.56 17.55 -1.54
N MET A 49 -11.16 16.37 -1.43
CA MET A 49 -10.81 15.38 -0.42
C MET A 49 -10.78 13.95 -0.97
N ILE A 50 -9.69 13.23 -0.69
CA ILE A 50 -9.50 11.82 -1.04
C ILE A 50 -9.19 11.00 0.22
N SER A 51 -9.40 9.69 0.18
CA SER A 51 -8.97 8.81 1.28
C SER A 51 -7.88 7.83 0.86
N MET A 52 -7.09 7.37 1.83
CA MET A 52 -6.08 6.32 1.64
C MET A 52 -6.17 5.25 2.73
N SER A 53 -5.91 3.97 2.38
CA SER A 53 -6.09 2.81 3.27
C SER A 53 -5.18 2.82 4.49
N TYR A 54 -4.12 3.63 4.48
CA TYR A 54 -3.12 3.63 5.53
C TYR A 54 -3.51 4.50 6.73
N LYS A 55 -4.00 3.87 7.81
CA LYS A 55 -4.47 4.60 9.01
C LYS A 55 -3.40 5.42 9.73
N LYS A 56 -2.13 5.03 9.64
CA LYS A 56 -1.01 5.76 10.26
C LYS A 56 -0.47 6.89 9.38
N LEU A 57 -1.06 7.12 8.20
CA LEU A 57 -0.62 8.16 7.25
C LEU A 57 -0.37 9.54 7.91
N PRO A 58 -1.25 10.08 8.77
CA PRO A 58 -1.03 11.39 9.37
C PRO A 58 0.04 11.41 10.48
N VAL A 59 0.44 10.23 10.98
CA VAL A 59 1.46 10.07 12.03
C VAL A 59 2.84 9.89 11.40
N ASP A 60 2.92 9.10 10.33
CA ASP A 60 4.20 8.72 9.72
C ASP A 60 4.71 9.75 8.70
N LEU A 61 3.80 10.56 8.13
CA LEU A 61 4.17 11.64 7.23
C LEU A 61 4.61 12.91 7.97
N LYS A 62 5.45 13.69 7.30
CA LYS A 62 5.93 15.00 7.73
C LYS A 62 5.73 16.03 6.63
N PRO A 63 5.62 17.33 6.98
CA PRO A 63 5.66 18.39 5.98
C PRO A 63 6.86 18.21 5.05
N ARG A 64 6.64 18.43 3.75
CA ARG A 64 7.57 18.25 2.62
C ARG A 64 7.78 16.82 2.17
N ASP A 65 7.19 15.82 2.82
CA ASP A 65 7.16 14.46 2.28
C ASP A 65 6.36 14.41 0.97
N THR A 66 6.67 13.42 0.13
CA THR A 66 6.01 13.21 -1.15
C THR A 66 5.08 12.01 -1.08
N ILE A 67 3.87 12.16 -1.60
CA ILE A 67 2.92 11.07 -1.82
C ILE A 67 2.73 10.89 -3.32
N LEU A 68 2.99 9.68 -3.81
CA LEU A 68 2.85 9.31 -5.21
C LEU A 68 1.62 8.42 -5.38
N CYS A 69 0.67 8.80 -6.23
CA CYS A 69 -0.51 8.00 -6.53
C CYS A 69 -0.52 7.56 -8.00
N SER A 70 -1.11 6.40 -8.28
CA SER A 70 -1.24 5.84 -9.64
C SER A 70 0.13 5.72 -10.33
N ASP A 71 1.04 4.95 -9.73
CA ASP A 71 2.41 4.72 -10.22
C ASP A 71 3.24 6.00 -10.39
N GLY A 72 2.95 7.05 -9.59
CA GLY A 72 3.63 8.35 -9.67
C GLY A 72 3.05 9.29 -10.72
N THR A 73 1.95 8.93 -11.39
CA THR A 73 1.23 9.84 -12.29
C THR A 73 0.71 11.07 -11.55
N ILE A 74 0.33 10.92 -10.28
CA ILE A 74 -0.11 12.02 -9.42
C ILE A 74 0.94 12.19 -8.31
N THR A 75 1.44 13.40 -8.15
CA THR A 75 2.39 13.77 -7.11
C THR A 75 1.78 14.81 -6.18
N LEU A 76 1.80 14.50 -4.88
CA LEU A 76 1.33 15.38 -3.82
C LEU A 76 2.47 15.68 -2.85
N THR A 77 2.66 16.94 -2.51
CA THR A 77 3.61 17.35 -1.47
C THR A 77 2.85 17.63 -0.18
N VAL A 78 3.27 17.01 0.93
CA VAL A 78 2.64 17.21 2.24
C VAL A 78 2.90 18.63 2.73
N LEU A 79 1.84 19.36 3.05
CA LEU A 79 1.89 20.68 3.66
C LEU A 79 1.83 20.58 5.18
N SER A 80 0.87 19.81 5.70
CA SER A 80 0.71 19.59 7.13
C SER A 80 -0.04 18.29 7.44
N CYS A 81 0.20 17.76 8.64
CA CYS A 81 -0.43 16.54 9.14
C CYS A 81 -1.22 16.85 10.40
N ASN A 82 -2.41 16.25 10.53
CA ASN A 82 -3.27 16.35 11.70
C ASN A 82 -3.65 14.93 12.16
N PRO A 83 -2.87 14.33 13.08
CA PRO A 83 -3.14 13.01 13.63
C PRO A 83 -4.49 12.91 14.34
N ASP A 84 -4.88 13.92 15.12
CA ASP A 84 -6.12 13.91 15.90
C ASP A 84 -7.36 13.87 15.00
N ALA A 85 -7.30 14.58 13.86
CA ALA A 85 -8.37 14.57 12.86
C ALA A 85 -8.23 13.43 11.83
N GLY A 86 -7.13 12.67 11.83
CA GLY A 86 -6.87 11.63 10.83
C GLY A 86 -6.68 12.17 9.41
N THR A 87 -6.13 13.38 9.24
CA THR A 87 -6.04 14.07 7.95
C THR A 87 -4.64 14.62 7.64
N VAL A 88 -4.34 14.75 6.35
CA VAL A 88 -3.10 15.33 5.81
C VAL A 88 -3.48 16.33 4.72
N ARG A 89 -2.97 17.56 4.82
CA ARG A 89 -3.11 18.56 3.75
C ARG A 89 -1.93 18.44 2.82
N CYS A 90 -2.21 18.41 1.52
CA CYS A 90 -1.18 18.31 0.48
C CYS A 90 -1.38 19.36 -0.60
N HIS A 91 -0.29 19.74 -1.23
CA HIS A 91 -0.24 20.52 -2.46
C HIS A 91 -0.14 19.57 -3.66
N ARG A 92 -0.85 19.88 -4.75
CA ARG A 92 -0.79 19.09 -5.99
C ARG A 92 0.31 19.62 -6.90
N GLU A 93 1.29 18.78 -7.20
CA GLU A 93 2.42 19.15 -8.05
C GLU A 93 2.11 19.05 -9.55
N ASN A 94 1.03 18.35 -9.93
CA ASN A 94 0.69 18.18 -11.34
C ASN A 94 -0.81 17.94 -11.56
N THR A 95 -1.26 18.20 -12.79
CA THR A 95 -2.64 17.93 -13.20
C THR A 95 -2.78 16.50 -13.71
N ALA A 96 -3.69 15.70 -13.12
CA ALA A 96 -3.92 14.31 -13.52
C ALA A 96 -5.31 13.80 -13.11
N MET A 97 -5.74 12.71 -13.75
CA MET A 97 -6.99 12.03 -13.42
C MET A 97 -6.75 10.98 -12.34
N LEU A 98 -7.44 11.10 -11.21
CA LEU A 98 -7.46 10.08 -10.18
C LEU A 98 -8.65 9.12 -10.40
N GLY A 99 -8.36 7.82 -10.48
CA GLY A 99 -9.37 6.77 -10.45
C GLY A 99 -9.52 6.14 -9.06
N GLU A 100 -10.35 5.12 -8.97
CA GLU A 100 -10.56 4.38 -7.71
C GLU A 100 -9.45 3.38 -7.43
N ARG A 101 -9.20 3.11 -6.15
CA ARG A 101 -8.28 2.06 -5.66
C ARG A 101 -6.91 2.10 -6.34
N LYS A 102 -6.41 3.31 -6.60
CA LYS A 102 -5.08 3.51 -7.17
C LYS A 102 -4.03 3.26 -6.10
N ASN A 103 -2.94 2.64 -6.51
CA ASN A 103 -1.80 2.41 -5.65
C ASN A 103 -1.16 3.73 -5.20
N VAL A 104 -0.63 3.72 -3.98
CA VAL A 104 0.02 4.88 -3.36
C VAL A 104 1.38 4.45 -2.84
N ASN A 105 2.39 5.25 -3.14
CA ASN A 105 3.76 5.07 -2.68
C ASN A 105 4.23 6.29 -1.89
N LEU A 106 4.99 6.04 -0.82
CA LEU A 106 5.48 7.06 0.14
C LEU A 106 7.01 7.00 0.19
N PRO A 107 7.72 7.59 -0.79
CA PRO A 107 9.18 7.57 -0.82
C PRO A 107 9.80 8.21 0.42
N GLY A 108 10.75 7.52 1.04
CA GLY A 108 11.46 7.99 2.23
C GLY A 108 10.71 7.82 3.55
N VAL A 109 9.47 7.30 3.51
CA VAL A 109 8.64 7.08 4.71
C VAL A 109 8.70 5.61 5.10
N VAL A 110 8.95 5.34 6.38
CA VAL A 110 8.94 3.97 6.90
C VAL A 110 7.50 3.55 7.15
N VAL A 111 6.92 2.88 6.17
CA VAL A 111 5.56 2.34 6.25
C VAL A 111 5.55 1.11 7.15
N ASP A 112 4.79 1.20 8.24
CA ASP A 112 4.54 0.10 9.16
C ASP A 112 3.22 -0.60 8.82
N LEU A 113 3.27 -1.46 7.80
CA LEU A 113 2.18 -2.33 7.39
C LEU A 113 2.48 -3.79 7.79
N PRO A 114 1.45 -4.61 8.09
CA PRO A 114 1.65 -6.01 8.42
C PRO A 114 2.22 -6.76 7.22
N THR A 115 3.35 -7.46 7.40
CA THR A 115 4.10 -8.12 6.34
C THR A 115 3.28 -9.08 5.46
N LEU A 116 2.27 -9.72 6.06
CA LEU A 116 1.34 -10.64 5.38
C LEU A 116 -0.07 -10.31 5.81
N THR A 117 -1.01 -10.32 4.88
CA THR A 117 -2.44 -10.30 5.19
C THR A 117 -2.88 -11.66 5.74
N GLU A 118 -4.04 -11.73 6.38
CA GLU A 118 -4.58 -13.02 6.85
C GLU A 118 -4.81 -13.99 5.68
N LYS A 119 -5.28 -13.46 4.54
CA LYS A 119 -5.42 -14.24 3.31
C LYS A 119 -4.08 -14.80 2.83
N ASP A 120 -3.00 -13.99 2.85
CA ASP A 120 -1.68 -14.48 2.45
C ASP A 120 -1.23 -15.64 3.35
N LYS A 121 -1.49 -15.57 4.66
CA LYS A 121 -1.17 -16.67 5.59
C LYS A 121 -1.98 -17.93 5.30
N GLU A 122 -3.27 -17.79 5.04
CA GLU A 122 -4.15 -18.91 4.64
C GLU A 122 -3.67 -19.55 3.34
N ASP A 123 -3.31 -18.74 2.35
CA ASP A 123 -2.81 -19.20 1.06
C ASP A 123 -1.43 -19.90 1.21
N ILE A 124 -0.50 -19.35 2.02
CA ILE A 124 0.80 -19.99 2.32
C ILE A 124 0.61 -21.33 3.03
N LEU A 125 -0.12 -21.33 4.14
CA LEU A 125 -0.20 -22.50 5.03
C LEU A 125 -1.19 -23.55 4.54
N GLY A 126 -2.30 -23.10 3.94
CA GLY A 126 -3.40 -23.94 3.49
C GLY A 126 -3.23 -24.49 2.07
N TRP A 127 -2.51 -23.77 1.19
CA TRP A 127 -2.29 -24.21 -0.18
C TRP A 127 -0.80 -24.38 -0.52
N GLY A 128 0.04 -23.39 -0.23
CA GLY A 128 1.46 -23.41 -0.60
C GLY A 128 2.25 -24.56 0.03
N VAL A 129 2.20 -24.68 1.35
CA VAL A 129 2.91 -25.73 2.10
C VAL A 129 2.48 -27.14 1.70
N PRO A 130 1.17 -27.48 1.59
CA PRO A 130 0.73 -28.79 1.12
C PRO A 130 1.18 -29.14 -0.31
N ASN A 131 1.35 -28.14 -1.18
CA ASN A 131 1.76 -28.34 -2.57
C ASN A 131 3.28 -28.30 -2.80
N ASN A 132 4.08 -28.29 -1.72
CA ASN A 132 5.55 -28.24 -1.79
C ASN A 132 6.06 -27.12 -2.71
N ILE A 133 5.56 -25.89 -2.52
CA ILE A 133 6.13 -24.73 -3.23
C ILE A 133 7.60 -24.57 -2.87
N ASP A 134 8.42 -24.21 -3.85
CA ASP A 134 9.86 -24.10 -3.68
C ASP A 134 10.29 -22.67 -3.33
N ILE A 135 9.51 -21.67 -3.77
CA ILE A 135 9.84 -20.25 -3.60
C ILE A 135 8.57 -19.47 -3.28
N ILE A 136 8.66 -18.61 -2.27
CA ILE A 136 7.66 -17.58 -1.96
C ILE A 136 8.21 -16.20 -2.34
N ALA A 137 7.57 -15.55 -3.31
CA ALA A 137 7.84 -14.16 -3.65
C ALA A 137 6.98 -13.23 -2.78
N LEU A 138 7.66 -12.42 -1.98
CA LEU A 138 7.04 -11.49 -1.04
C LEU A 138 7.15 -10.07 -1.57
N SER A 139 6.02 -9.41 -1.72
CA SER A 139 5.95 -7.99 -2.07
C SER A 139 6.03 -7.14 -0.79
N PHE A 140 6.56 -5.91 -0.89
CA PHE A 140 6.56 -4.90 0.18
C PHE A 140 7.32 -5.26 1.48
N ILE A 141 8.42 -6.02 1.37
CA ILE A 141 9.36 -6.23 2.49
C ILE A 141 10.21 -4.98 2.69
N CYS A 142 10.04 -4.30 3.83
CA CYS A 142 10.73 -3.04 4.12
C CYS A 142 11.79 -3.16 5.23
N LYS A 143 11.70 -4.18 6.10
CA LYS A 143 12.59 -4.35 7.25
C LYS A 143 13.08 -5.79 7.38
N GLY A 144 14.29 -5.98 7.92
CA GLY A 144 14.81 -7.32 8.21
C GLY A 144 13.96 -8.13 9.21
N SER A 145 13.23 -7.44 10.10
CA SER A 145 12.26 -8.05 11.02
C SER A 145 11.11 -8.76 10.29
N ASP A 146 10.76 -8.29 9.10
CA ASP A 146 9.65 -8.82 8.30
C ASP A 146 9.98 -10.25 7.85
N LEU A 147 11.22 -10.48 7.40
CA LEU A 147 11.74 -11.80 7.04
C LEU A 147 11.72 -12.76 8.24
N VAL A 148 12.09 -12.28 9.43
CA VAL A 148 12.06 -13.08 10.66
C VAL A 148 10.63 -13.49 11.00
N ASN A 149 9.67 -12.56 10.88
CA ASN A 149 8.25 -12.82 11.16
C ASN A 149 7.65 -13.83 10.17
N ILE A 150 7.94 -13.70 8.88
CA ILE A 150 7.46 -14.65 7.86
C ILE A 150 8.02 -16.04 8.11
N ARG A 151 9.32 -16.17 8.39
CA ARG A 151 9.93 -17.47 8.73
C ARG A 151 9.29 -18.10 9.95
N LYS A 152 8.89 -17.31 10.95
CA LYS A 152 8.15 -17.83 12.11
C LYS A 152 6.76 -18.33 11.74
N ILE A 153 6.05 -17.64 10.84
CA ILE A 153 4.72 -18.03 10.37
C ILE A 153 4.78 -19.35 9.59
N ILE A 154 5.72 -19.46 8.64
CA ILE A 154 5.94 -20.68 7.84
C ILE A 154 6.48 -21.83 8.73
N GLY A 155 7.21 -21.48 9.79
CA GLY A 155 7.68 -22.41 10.80
C GLY A 155 8.69 -23.42 10.24
N PRO A 156 8.60 -24.71 10.61
CA PRO A 156 9.55 -25.73 10.16
C PRO A 156 9.64 -25.90 8.64
N HIS A 157 8.59 -25.51 7.89
CA HIS A 157 8.54 -25.62 6.44
C HIS A 157 9.50 -24.63 5.75
N ALA A 158 9.87 -23.53 6.41
CA ALA A 158 10.80 -22.52 5.88
C ALA A 158 12.24 -23.02 5.70
N LYS A 159 12.54 -24.27 6.10
CA LYS A 159 13.83 -24.92 5.81
C LYS A 159 13.86 -25.56 4.42
N ARG A 160 12.69 -25.73 3.80
CA ARG A 160 12.48 -26.40 2.50
C ARG A 160 11.99 -25.44 1.41
N ILE A 161 11.63 -24.22 1.80
CA ILE A 161 11.13 -23.10 0.98
C ILE A 161 12.10 -21.93 1.16
#